data_AF-A0A963NG00-F1
#
_entry.id   AF-A0A963NG00-F1
#
_cell.length_a   1.000
_cell.length_b   1.000
_cell.length_c   1.000
_cell.angle_alpha   90.00
_cell.angle_beta   90.00
_cell.angle_gamma   90.00
#
_symmetry.space_group_name_H-M   'P 1'
#
loop_
_entity.id
_entity.type
_entity.pdbx_description
1 polymer ?
#
loop_
_entity_poly.entity_id
_entity_poly.type
_entity_poly.pdbx_seq_one_letter_code
_entity_poly.pdbx_strand_id
1 'polypeptide(L)'
;DNARQANQLAVSASSVAQQGGEVVAQVVETMKGINTSSQKIADIIGVIDGIAFQTNILALNAAVEAARAGEQGRGFAVVASEVRSLAGRSAEAAKEIKNLISASVERVEQGNAQVDKAGATMTEVVAAIRRVTDIMGEISAASSEQSTGVAQVGEAVTQMDQATQQNAALVEQMAAAASSLNGQAGELVESVAVFKLGNDHAAPVRTPAAPVRSAPGKQLPAAAPVRSKAQGQNAAAPRAPAPPKAPRVSKPALPPKAAPGKNEDDWESF
;
A
#
# COMPACT_ATOMS: atom_id res chain seq x y z
N ASP A 1 13.66 -6.94 11.51
CA ASP A 1 14.64 -6.85 10.40
C ASP A 1 14.04 -6.54 9.03
N ASN A 2 12.97 -7.20 8.60
CA ASN A 2 12.33 -6.96 7.30
C ASN A 2 11.99 -5.47 7.03
N ALA A 3 11.49 -4.75 8.04
CA ALA A 3 11.18 -3.31 7.91
C ALA A 3 12.43 -2.45 7.67
N ARG A 4 13.57 -2.78 8.30
CA ARG A 4 14.84 -2.06 8.09
C ARG A 4 15.38 -2.29 6.68
N GLN A 5 15.29 -3.53 6.19
CA GLN A 5 15.71 -3.86 4.83
C GLN A 5 14.82 -3.19 3.79
N ALA A 6 13.50 -3.18 3.99
CA ALA A 6 12.55 -2.46 3.13
C ALA A 6 12.82 -0.95 3.12
N ASN A 7 13.14 -0.35 4.27
CA ASN A 7 13.53 1.06 4.37
C ASN A 7 14.78 1.36 3.54
N GLN A 8 15.82 0.53 3.62
CA GLN A 8 17.03 0.71 2.83
C GLN A 8 16.79 0.54 1.32
N LEU A 9 15.92 -0.39 0.93
CA LEU A 9 15.50 -0.57 -0.46
C LEU A 9 14.74 0.65 -0.98
N ALA A 10 13.86 1.22 -0.17
CA ALA A 10 13.10 2.43 -0.50
C ALA A 10 14.03 3.65 -0.68
N VAL A 11 15.03 3.83 0.20
CA VAL A 11 16.05 4.89 0.05
C VAL A 11 16.82 4.72 -1.26
N SER A 12 17.26 3.50 -1.58
CA SER A 12 17.94 3.22 -2.86
C SER A 12 17.04 3.52 -4.06
N ALA A 13 15.79 3.06 -4.04
CA ALA A 13 14.81 3.33 -5.09
C ALA A 13 14.53 4.83 -5.26
N SER A 14 14.46 5.58 -4.16
CA SER A 14 14.30 7.04 -4.21
C SER A 14 15.51 7.73 -4.86
N SER A 15 16.73 7.25 -4.58
CA SER A 15 17.95 7.77 -5.21
C SER A 15 17.94 7.52 -6.73
N VAL A 16 17.60 6.30 -7.16
CA VAL A 16 17.47 5.96 -8.58
C VAL A 16 16.38 6.79 -9.27
N ALA A 17 15.24 6.99 -8.61
CA ALA A 17 14.16 7.81 -9.16
C ALA A 17 14.55 9.30 -9.27
N GLN A 18 15.34 9.83 -8.32
CA GLN A 18 15.90 11.18 -8.40
C GLN A 18 16.87 11.33 -9.59
N GLN A 19 17.79 10.39 -9.75
CA GLN A 19 18.69 10.34 -10.92
C GLN A 19 17.91 10.23 -12.23
N GLY A 20 16.85 9.41 -12.26
CA GLY A 20 15.93 9.32 -13.39
C GLY A 20 15.27 10.67 -13.72
N GLY A 21 14.85 11.42 -12.70
CA GLY A 21 14.32 12.78 -12.85
C GLY A 21 15.33 13.76 -13.44
N GLU A 22 16.60 13.69 -13.01
CA GLU A 22 17.69 14.52 -13.56
C GLU A 22 17.97 14.21 -15.03
N VAL A 23 18.03 12.93 -15.41
CA VAL A 23 18.19 12.50 -16.81
C VAL A 23 17.03 12.99 -17.66
N VAL A 24 15.79 12.88 -17.18
CA VAL A 24 14.61 13.41 -17.88
C VAL A 24 14.72 14.92 -18.08
N ALA A 25 15.16 15.67 -17.07
CA ALA A 25 15.37 17.11 -17.19
C ALA A 25 16.44 17.46 -18.23
N GLN A 26 17.53 16.69 -18.31
CA GLN A 26 18.56 16.85 -19.33
C GLN A 26 18.04 16.55 -20.75
N VAL A 27 17.15 15.57 -20.90
CA VAL A 27 16.49 15.27 -22.18
C VAL A 27 15.60 16.44 -22.61
N VAL A 28 14.82 17.05 -21.70
CA VAL A 28 14.01 18.25 -22.01
C VAL A 28 14.88 19.39 -22.50
N GLU A 29 16.01 19.64 -21.84
CA GLU A 29 16.95 20.69 -22.26
C GLU A 29 17.53 20.42 -23.66
N THR A 30 17.91 19.17 -23.92
CA THR A 30 18.40 18.75 -25.24
C THR A 30 17.35 18.94 -26.33
N MET A 31 16.09 18.58 -26.05
CA MET A 31 14.99 18.76 -26.99
C MET A 31 14.66 20.24 -27.26
N LYS A 32 14.77 21.12 -26.26
CA LYS A 32 14.69 22.58 -26.47
C LYS A 32 15.82 23.08 -27.37
N GLY A 33 17.03 22.57 -27.19
CA GLY A 33 18.17 22.85 -28.06
C GLY A 33 17.93 22.41 -29.52
N ILE A 34 17.35 21.22 -29.72
CA ILE A 34 16.96 20.69 -31.04
C ILE A 34 15.88 21.57 -31.68
N ASN A 35 14.87 21.99 -30.92
CA ASN A 35 13.81 22.86 -31.43
C ASN A 35 14.38 24.21 -31.91
N THR A 36 15.21 24.85 -31.07
CA THR A 36 15.90 26.11 -31.41
C THR A 36 16.78 25.96 -32.65
N SER A 37 17.49 24.84 -32.78
CA SER A 37 18.35 24.57 -33.94
C SER A 37 17.53 24.33 -35.21
N SER A 38 16.41 23.61 -35.10
CA SER A 38 15.47 23.38 -36.20
C SER A 38 14.87 24.69 -36.71
N GLN A 39 14.51 25.61 -35.80
CA GLN A 39 14.01 26.93 -36.17
C GLN A 39 15.04 27.74 -36.96
N LYS A 40 16.31 27.74 -36.52
CA LYS A 40 17.40 28.39 -37.25
C LYS A 40 17.59 27.80 -38.65
N ILE A 41 17.48 26.47 -38.78
CA ILE A 41 17.53 25.81 -40.09
C ILE A 41 16.36 26.29 -40.97
N ALA A 42 15.14 26.38 -40.43
CA ALA A 42 13.99 26.88 -41.17
C ALA A 42 14.20 28.31 -41.70
N ASP A 43 14.81 29.19 -40.89
CA ASP A 43 15.16 30.56 -41.29
C ASP A 43 16.20 30.58 -42.43
N ILE A 44 17.25 29.76 -42.34
CA ILE A 44 18.29 29.63 -43.38
C ILE A 44 17.69 29.12 -44.70
N ILE A 45 16.80 28.12 -44.63
CA ILE A 45 16.11 27.60 -45.81
C ILE A 45 15.20 28.66 -46.42
N GLY A 46 14.59 29.53 -45.60
CA GLY A 46 13.85 30.70 -46.09
C GLY A 46 14.74 31.68 -46.88
N VAL A 47 15.98 31.91 -46.44
CA VAL A 47 16.95 32.72 -47.20
C VAL A 47 17.33 32.05 -48.51
N ILE A 48 17.55 30.72 -48.51
CA ILE A 48 17.89 29.96 -49.74
C ILE A 48 16.75 30.04 -50.77
N ASP A 49 15.50 29.88 -50.33
CA ASP A 49 14.32 30.05 -51.21
C ASP A 49 14.26 31.48 -51.79
N GLY A 50 14.57 32.49 -50.97
CA GLY A 50 14.72 33.88 -51.42
C GLY A 50 15.81 34.07 -52.48
N ILE A 51 16.98 33.43 -52.31
CA ILE A 51 18.08 33.45 -53.30
C ILE A 51 17.67 32.75 -54.59
N ALA A 52 16.99 31.60 -54.50
CA ALA A 52 16.47 30.88 -55.66
C ALA A 52 15.46 31.75 -56.43
N PHE A 53 14.56 32.43 -55.73
CA PHE A 53 13.62 33.38 -56.35
C PHE A 53 14.35 34.53 -57.05
N GLN A 54 15.32 35.18 -56.40
CA GLN A 54 16.11 36.26 -57.00
C GLN A 54 16.87 35.78 -58.25
N THR A 55 17.46 34.59 -58.19
CA THR A 55 18.17 33.96 -59.33
C THR A 55 17.22 33.69 -60.49
N ASN A 56 16.01 33.23 -60.21
CA ASN A 56 14.96 33.04 -61.22
C ASN A 56 14.55 34.36 -61.90
N ILE A 57 14.44 35.47 -61.15
CA ILE A 57 14.16 36.80 -61.72
C ILE A 57 15.35 37.31 -62.57
N LEU A 58 16.58 37.14 -62.10
CA LEU A 58 17.80 37.49 -62.86
C LEU A 58 17.88 36.71 -64.18
N ALA A 59 17.60 35.41 -64.14
CA ALA A 59 17.58 34.55 -65.32
C ALA A 59 16.48 34.96 -66.32
N LEU A 60 15.30 35.35 -65.84
CA LEU A 60 14.23 35.90 -66.67
C LEU A 60 14.68 37.19 -67.36
N ASN A 61 15.29 38.12 -66.63
CA ASN A 61 15.79 39.37 -67.20
C ASN A 61 16.88 39.11 -68.25
N ALA A 62 17.78 38.15 -68.00
CA ALA A 62 18.81 37.75 -68.97
C ALA A 62 18.19 37.14 -70.23
N ALA A 63 17.14 36.32 -70.11
CA ALA A 63 16.43 35.77 -71.25
C ALA A 63 15.78 36.86 -72.11
N VAL A 64 15.22 37.90 -71.48
CA VAL A 64 14.65 39.07 -72.18
C VAL A 64 15.73 39.86 -72.93
N GLU A 65 16.87 40.13 -72.29
CA GLU A 65 17.97 40.86 -72.95
C GLU A 65 18.60 40.03 -74.08
N ALA A 66 18.70 38.72 -73.91
CA ALA A 66 19.14 37.80 -74.96
C ALA A 66 18.19 37.81 -76.16
N ALA A 67 16.87 37.84 -75.94
CA ALA A 67 15.90 37.99 -77.01
C ALA A 67 16.03 39.35 -77.73
N ARG A 68 16.35 40.41 -76.98
CA ARG A 68 16.57 41.76 -77.53
C ARG A 68 17.83 41.84 -78.41
N ALA A 69 18.88 41.10 -78.07
CA ALA A 69 20.11 41.01 -78.85
C ALA A 69 19.99 40.15 -80.13
N GLY A 70 18.83 39.52 -80.36
CA GLY A 70 18.55 38.71 -81.56
C GLY A 70 19.50 37.52 -81.68
N GLU A 71 20.07 37.31 -82.87
CA GLU A 71 20.95 36.18 -83.17
C GLU A 71 22.22 36.14 -82.30
N GLN A 72 22.73 37.32 -81.89
CA GLN A 72 23.92 37.41 -81.03
C GLN A 72 23.64 36.97 -79.59
N GLY A 73 22.37 36.99 -79.18
CA GLY A 73 21.93 36.58 -77.85
C GLY A 73 21.63 35.10 -77.70
N ARG A 74 21.68 34.29 -78.78
CA ARG A 74 21.27 32.87 -78.75
C ARG A 74 21.98 32.04 -77.68
N GLY A 75 23.30 32.21 -77.53
CA GLY A 75 24.06 31.52 -76.48
C GLY A 75 23.65 31.92 -75.07
N PHE A 76 23.40 33.22 -74.84
CA PHE A 76 22.93 33.74 -73.56
C PHE A 76 21.51 33.29 -73.23
N ALA A 77 20.63 33.16 -74.22
CA ALA A 77 19.27 32.67 -74.01
C ALA A 77 19.23 31.23 -73.46
N VAL A 78 20.12 30.36 -73.95
CA VAL A 78 20.24 28.97 -73.46
C VAL A 78 20.73 28.95 -72.02
N VAL A 79 21.77 29.73 -71.69
CA VAL A 79 22.28 29.84 -70.32
C VAL A 79 21.21 30.40 -69.38
N ALA A 80 20.47 31.42 -69.80
CA ALA A 80 19.39 31.99 -69.01
C ALA A 80 18.28 30.97 -68.72
N SER A 81 17.91 30.13 -69.70
CA SER A 81 16.95 29.04 -69.49
C SER A 81 17.46 27.99 -68.50
N GLU A 82 18.74 27.61 -68.59
CA GLU A 82 19.34 26.62 -67.69
C GLU A 82 19.43 27.14 -66.25
N VAL A 83 19.86 28.40 -66.07
CA VAL A 83 19.90 29.06 -64.75
C VAL A 83 18.50 29.16 -64.14
N ARG A 84 17.49 29.46 -64.97
CA ARG A 84 16.09 29.52 -64.52
C ARG A 84 15.59 28.15 -64.05
N SER A 85 15.89 27.10 -64.81
CA SER A 85 15.56 25.71 -64.47
C SER A 85 16.23 25.29 -63.15
N LEU A 86 17.51 25.61 -62.99
CA LEU A 86 18.26 25.33 -61.76
C LEU A 86 17.68 26.06 -60.55
N ALA A 87 17.33 27.35 -60.71
CA ALA A 87 16.69 28.14 -59.66
C ALA A 87 15.33 27.57 -59.25
N GLY A 88 14.53 27.10 -60.22
CA GLY A 88 13.26 26.41 -59.95
C GLY A 88 13.44 25.13 -59.14
N ARG A 89 14.42 24.30 -59.52
CA ARG A 89 14.78 23.07 -58.77
C ARG A 89 15.28 23.38 -57.36
N SER A 90 16.06 24.44 -57.17
CA SER A 90 16.51 24.88 -55.85
C SER A 90 15.36 25.34 -54.96
N ALA A 91 14.37 26.07 -55.50
CA ALA A 91 13.19 26.50 -54.75
C ALA A 91 12.32 25.31 -54.33
N GLU A 92 12.13 24.33 -55.22
CA GLU A 92 11.39 23.09 -54.90
C GLU A 92 12.08 22.30 -53.78
N ALA A 93 13.39 22.10 -53.87
CA ALA A 93 14.18 21.43 -52.83
C ALA A 93 14.13 22.19 -51.50
N ALA A 94 14.23 23.53 -51.52
CA ALA A 94 14.11 24.36 -50.32
C ALA A 94 12.73 24.17 -49.65
N LYS A 95 11.66 24.12 -50.44
CA LYS A 95 10.30 23.88 -49.94
C LYS A 95 10.15 22.49 -49.33
N GLU A 96 10.73 21.46 -49.94
CA GLU A 96 10.71 20.10 -49.40
C GLU A 96 11.46 20.01 -48.07
N ILE A 97 12.66 20.59 -47.98
CA ILE A 97 13.42 20.67 -46.72
C ILE A 97 12.62 21.43 -45.66
N LYS A 98 12.00 22.56 -46.01
CA LYS A 98 11.17 23.33 -45.08
C LYS A 98 10.03 22.49 -44.50
N ASN A 99 9.35 21.69 -45.32
CA ASN A 99 8.29 20.79 -44.86
C ASN A 99 8.82 19.71 -43.91
N LEU A 100 9.98 19.11 -44.20
CA LEU A 100 10.62 18.12 -43.33
C LEU A 100 11.05 18.71 -41.98
N ILE A 101 11.55 19.95 -41.97
CA ILE A 101 11.91 20.65 -40.75
C ILE A 101 10.66 20.98 -39.93
N SER A 102 9.60 21.50 -40.54
CA SER A 102 8.32 21.74 -39.84
C SER A 102 7.78 20.46 -39.19
N ALA A 103 7.78 19.34 -39.92
CA ALA A 103 7.35 18.06 -39.39
C ALA A 103 8.27 17.55 -38.27
N SER A 104 9.56 17.90 -38.29
CA SER A 104 10.51 17.55 -37.22
C SER A 104 10.29 18.39 -35.97
N VAL A 105 10.00 19.69 -36.12
CA VAL A 105 9.61 20.59 -35.01
C VAL A 105 8.36 20.07 -34.30
N GLU A 106 7.32 19.73 -35.06
CA GLU A 106 6.08 19.18 -34.49
C GLU A 106 6.33 17.88 -33.70
N ARG A 107 7.17 16.98 -34.22
CA ARG A 107 7.55 15.75 -33.49
C ARG A 107 8.35 16.03 -32.22
N VAL A 108 9.23 17.04 -32.23
CA VAL A 108 9.99 17.45 -31.04
C VAL A 108 9.07 18.08 -29.99
N GLU A 109 8.09 18.88 -30.39
CA GLU A 109 7.08 19.43 -29.48
C GLU A 109 6.22 18.33 -28.83
N GLN A 110 5.77 17.35 -29.61
CA GLN A 110 5.08 16.17 -29.08
C GLN A 110 5.98 15.36 -28.13
N GLY A 111 7.25 15.20 -28.49
CA GLY A 111 8.26 14.56 -27.64
C GLY A 111 8.45 15.29 -26.32
N ASN A 112 8.57 16.62 -26.34
CA ASN A 112 8.66 17.44 -25.13
C ASN A 112 7.48 17.22 -24.19
N ALA A 113 6.24 17.24 -24.71
CA ALA A 113 5.05 17.00 -23.89
C ALA A 113 5.07 15.61 -23.23
N GLN A 114 5.57 14.58 -23.91
CA GLN A 114 5.70 13.23 -23.35
C GLN A 114 6.79 13.16 -22.26
N VAL A 115 7.93 13.80 -22.49
CA VAL A 115 9.05 13.83 -21.55
C VAL A 115 8.68 14.65 -20.30
N ASP A 116 7.97 15.77 -20.45
CA ASP A 116 7.46 16.56 -19.32
C ASP A 116 6.50 15.73 -18.47
N LYS A 117 5.59 14.97 -19.10
CA LYS A 117 4.71 14.03 -18.40
C LYS A 117 5.51 12.93 -17.69
N ALA A 118 6.57 12.40 -18.30
CA ALA A 118 7.45 11.43 -17.67
C ALA A 118 8.16 12.04 -16.43
N GLY A 119 8.60 13.29 -16.51
CA GLY A 119 9.20 14.03 -15.39
C GLY A 119 8.24 14.25 -14.23
N ALA A 120 6.99 14.64 -14.53
CA ALA A 120 5.94 14.72 -13.51
C ALA A 120 5.68 13.36 -12.85
N THR A 121 5.61 12.28 -13.65
CA THR A 121 5.42 10.92 -13.15
C THR A 121 6.57 10.48 -12.24
N MET A 122 7.82 10.83 -12.57
CA MET A 122 8.97 10.54 -11.70
C MET A 122 8.88 11.27 -10.36
N THR A 123 8.37 12.51 -10.36
CA THR A 123 8.13 13.27 -9.12
C THR A 123 7.09 12.58 -8.24
N GLU A 124 6.00 12.07 -8.83
CA GLU A 124 4.99 11.27 -8.13
C GLU A 124 5.57 9.97 -7.57
N VAL A 125 6.42 9.28 -8.33
CA VAL A 125 7.12 8.07 -7.89
C VAL A 125 8.00 8.34 -6.66
N VAL A 126 8.81 9.41 -6.69
CA VAL A 126 9.62 9.81 -5.54
C VAL A 126 8.75 10.09 -4.31
N ALA A 127 7.63 10.79 -4.49
CA ALA A 127 6.68 11.06 -3.40
C ALA A 127 6.06 9.78 -2.84
N ALA A 128 5.69 8.83 -3.69
CA ALA A 128 5.14 7.54 -3.29
C ALA A 128 6.17 6.70 -2.51
N ILE A 129 7.43 6.67 -2.96
CA ILE A 129 8.52 5.94 -2.27
C ILE A 129 8.79 6.55 -0.89
N ARG A 130 8.76 7.88 -0.76
CA ARG A 130 8.87 8.54 0.56
C ARG A 130 7.76 8.09 1.51
N ARG A 131 6.52 8.03 1.04
CA ARG A 131 5.39 7.53 1.84
C ARG A 131 5.57 6.08 2.27
N VAL A 132 6.11 5.22 1.40
CA VAL A 132 6.45 3.83 1.76
C VAL A 132 7.53 3.79 2.84
N THR A 133 8.54 4.66 2.73
CA THR A 133 9.63 4.80 3.72
C THR A 133 9.07 5.18 5.09
N ASP A 134 8.16 6.16 5.15
CA ASP A 134 7.50 6.58 6.38
C ASP A 134 6.71 5.44 7.03
N ILE A 135 5.91 4.72 6.24
CA ILE A 135 5.13 3.56 6.71
C ILE A 135 6.06 2.46 7.24
N MET A 136 7.18 2.19 6.58
CA MET A 136 8.16 1.22 7.09
C MET A 136 8.79 1.67 8.42
N GLY A 137 8.98 2.97 8.60
CA GLY A 137 9.39 3.56 9.87
C GLY A 137 8.36 3.30 10.98
N GLU A 138 7.08 3.57 10.72
CA GLU A 138 5.98 3.29 11.65
C GLU A 138 5.87 1.79 11.99
N ILE A 139 5.96 0.91 10.99
CA ILE A 139 5.93 -0.54 11.19
C ILE A 139 7.12 -1.00 12.03
N SER A 140 8.32 -0.45 11.78
CA SER A 140 9.50 -0.80 12.56
C SER A 140 9.35 -0.38 14.03
N ALA A 141 8.76 0.79 14.29
CA ALA A 141 8.48 1.25 15.65
C ALA A 141 7.42 0.36 16.34
N ALA A 142 6.29 0.12 15.68
CA ALA A 142 5.23 -0.76 16.19
C ALA A 142 5.71 -2.19 16.44
N SER A 143 6.57 -2.72 15.56
CA SER A 143 7.17 -4.06 15.72
C SER A 143 8.09 -4.12 16.94
N SER A 144 8.85 -3.05 17.21
CA SER A 144 9.68 -2.95 18.40
C SER A 144 8.84 -2.93 19.67
N GLU A 145 7.77 -2.15 19.69
CA GLU A 145 6.83 -2.08 20.81
C GLU A 145 6.13 -3.43 21.05
N GLN A 146 5.65 -4.08 19.98
CA GLN A 146 5.10 -5.44 20.06
C GLN A 146 6.11 -6.43 20.62
N SER A 147 7.37 -6.38 20.18
CA SER A 147 8.40 -7.27 20.69
C SER A 147 8.60 -7.09 22.21
N THR A 148 8.59 -5.86 22.70
CA THR A 148 8.64 -5.58 24.14
C THR A 148 7.38 -6.10 24.87
N GLY A 149 6.20 -5.88 24.30
CA GLY A 149 4.95 -6.38 24.88
C GLY A 149 4.89 -7.91 24.94
N VAL A 150 5.37 -8.61 23.91
CA VAL A 150 5.48 -10.08 23.89
C VAL A 150 6.46 -10.58 24.96
N ALA A 151 7.59 -9.89 25.16
CA ALA A 151 8.53 -10.25 26.22
C ALA A 151 7.88 -10.14 27.61
N GLN A 152 7.11 -9.08 27.87
CA GLN A 152 6.37 -8.90 29.13
C GLN A 152 5.29 -9.97 29.33
N VAL A 153 4.56 -10.33 28.27
CA VAL A 153 3.58 -11.44 28.32
C VAL A 153 4.30 -12.76 28.62
N GLY A 154 5.46 -13.01 28.02
CA GLY A 154 6.28 -14.18 28.30
C GLY A 154 6.66 -14.27 29.78
N GLU A 155 7.12 -13.16 30.38
CA GLU A 155 7.44 -13.10 31.80
C GLU A 155 6.22 -13.37 32.69
N ALA A 156 5.07 -12.76 32.37
CA ALA A 156 3.83 -12.98 33.12
C ALA A 156 3.36 -14.45 33.03
N VAL A 157 3.50 -15.10 31.88
CA VAL A 157 3.17 -16.52 31.71
C VAL A 157 4.10 -17.39 32.54
N THR A 158 5.41 -17.09 32.60
CA THR A 158 6.35 -17.80 33.47
C THR A 158 5.99 -17.66 34.95
N GLN A 159 5.60 -16.46 35.40
CA GLN A 159 5.14 -16.26 36.78
C GLN A 159 3.83 -17.01 37.08
N MET A 160 2.89 -17.02 36.13
CA MET A 160 1.65 -17.80 36.25
C MET A 160 1.91 -19.29 36.33
N ASP A 161 2.85 -19.81 35.53
CA ASP A 161 3.26 -21.21 35.57
C ASP A 161 3.85 -21.56 36.94
N GLN A 162 4.76 -20.71 37.47
CA GLN A 162 5.33 -20.90 38.80
C GLN A 162 4.26 -20.91 39.91
N ALA A 163 3.31 -19.97 39.88
CA ALA A 163 2.20 -19.94 40.83
C ALA A 163 1.29 -21.17 40.70
N THR A 164 1.07 -21.65 39.47
CA THR A 164 0.28 -22.86 39.20
C THR A 164 0.96 -24.10 39.76
N GLN A 165 2.28 -24.23 39.57
CA GLN A 165 3.08 -25.30 40.15
C GLN A 165 3.09 -25.25 41.69
N GLN A 166 3.21 -24.05 42.27
CA GLN A 166 3.12 -23.86 43.72
C GLN A 166 1.75 -24.27 44.27
N ASN A 167 0.67 -23.89 43.58
CA ASN A 167 -0.68 -24.29 43.96
C ASN A 167 -0.87 -25.81 43.89
N ALA A 168 -0.32 -26.47 42.87
CA ALA A 168 -0.35 -27.93 42.78
C ALA A 168 0.39 -28.58 43.97
N ALA A 169 1.58 -28.09 44.32
CA ALA A 169 2.34 -28.57 45.48
C ALA A 169 1.59 -28.35 46.81
N LEU A 170 0.95 -27.18 46.98
CA LEU A 170 0.12 -26.91 48.16
C LEU A 170 -1.07 -27.85 48.24
N VAL A 171 -1.71 -28.20 47.12
CA VAL A 171 -2.81 -29.16 47.08
C VAL A 171 -2.34 -30.56 47.49
N GLU A 172 -1.17 -31.01 47.02
CA GLU A 172 -0.59 -32.28 47.46
C GLU A 172 -0.29 -32.28 48.97
N GLN A 173 0.29 -31.20 49.49
CA GLN A 173 0.54 -31.05 50.93
C GLN A 173 -0.77 -31.05 51.74
N MET A 174 -1.81 -30.37 51.27
CA MET A 174 -3.13 -30.36 51.90
C MET A 174 -3.77 -31.76 51.88
N ALA A 175 -3.65 -32.50 50.79
CA ALA A 175 -4.16 -33.87 50.70
C ALA A 175 -3.45 -34.80 51.69
N ALA A 176 -2.11 -34.68 51.82
CA ALA A 176 -1.34 -35.43 52.80
C ALA A 176 -1.72 -35.07 54.25
N ALA A 177 -1.89 -33.78 54.55
CA ALA A 177 -2.33 -33.31 55.85
C ALA A 177 -3.75 -33.81 56.19
N ALA A 178 -4.68 -33.75 55.24
CA ALA A 178 -6.03 -34.28 55.41
C ALA A 178 -6.02 -35.80 55.66
N SER A 179 -5.17 -36.56 54.96
CA SER A 179 -4.99 -37.99 55.19
C SER A 179 -4.44 -38.28 56.60
N SER A 180 -3.44 -37.51 57.06
CA SER A 180 -2.88 -37.64 58.41
C SER A 180 -3.91 -37.33 59.50
N LEU A 181 -4.68 -36.24 59.35
CA LEU A 181 -5.76 -35.88 60.27
C LEU A 181 -6.85 -36.95 60.31
N ASN A 182 -7.20 -37.54 59.17
CA ASN A 182 -8.15 -38.65 59.10
C ASN A 182 -7.62 -39.91 59.82
N GLY A 183 -6.32 -40.21 59.69
CA GLY A 183 -5.66 -41.27 60.44
C GLY A 183 -5.72 -41.06 61.96
N GLN A 184 -5.35 -39.86 62.44
CA GLN A 184 -5.42 -39.49 63.86
C GLN A 184 -6.85 -39.54 64.41
N ALA A 185 -7.83 -39.09 63.64
CA ALA A 185 -9.24 -39.20 64.01
C ALA A 185 -9.66 -40.68 64.16
N GLY A 186 -9.18 -41.56 63.27
CA GLY A 186 -9.37 -43.01 63.38
C GLY A 186 -8.79 -43.60 64.66
N GLU A 187 -7.53 -43.27 64.98
CA GLU A 187 -6.86 -43.71 66.22
C GLU A 187 -7.59 -43.25 67.50
N LEU A 188 -8.11 -42.02 67.50
CA LEU A 188 -8.91 -41.49 68.61
C LEU A 188 -10.22 -42.27 68.78
N VAL A 189 -10.91 -42.59 67.69
CA VAL A 189 -12.13 -43.41 67.73
C VAL A 189 -11.84 -44.80 68.27
N GLU A 190 -10.75 -45.43 67.83
CA GLU A 190 -10.32 -46.74 68.32
C GLU A 190 -9.98 -46.70 69.82
N SER A 191 -9.27 -45.67 70.27
CA SER A 191 -8.94 -45.45 71.69
C SER A 191 -10.18 -45.31 72.56
N VAL A 192 -11.22 -44.60 72.09
CA VAL A 192 -12.50 -44.46 72.80
C VAL A 192 -13.29 -45.77 72.79
N ALA A 193 -13.18 -46.59 71.73
CA ALA A 193 -13.89 -47.87 71.62
C ALA A 193 -13.43 -48.92 72.65
N VAL A 194 -12.21 -48.80 73.21
CA VAL A 194 -11.73 -49.66 74.31
C VAL A 194 -12.52 -49.42 75.60
N PHE A 195 -13.09 -48.23 75.80
CA PHE A 195 -13.96 -47.94 76.93
C PHE A 195 -15.31 -48.64 76.75
N LYS A 196 -15.42 -49.86 77.25
CA LYS A 196 -16.70 -50.54 77.43
C LYS A 196 -17.49 -49.85 78.52
N LEU A 197 -18.51 -49.08 78.15
CA LEU A 197 -19.59 -48.75 79.08
C LEU A 197 -20.27 -50.05 79.49
N GLY A 198 -20.28 -50.32 80.79
CA GLY A 198 -21.02 -51.45 81.36
C GLY A 198 -22.50 -51.30 81.06
N ASN A 199 -22.97 -51.99 80.01
CA ASN A 199 -24.40 -52.23 79.80
C ASN A 199 -24.83 -53.44 80.65
N ASP A 200 -24.70 -53.32 81.98
CA ASP A 200 -25.57 -54.03 82.90
C ASP A 200 -26.91 -53.29 82.92
N HIS A 201 -27.74 -53.56 81.91
CA HIS A 201 -29.19 -53.73 82.04
C HIS A 201 -29.78 -54.13 80.69
N ALA A 202 -30.02 -55.43 80.58
CA ALA A 202 -30.99 -55.99 79.65
C ALA A 202 -32.40 -55.76 80.20
N ALA A 203 -33.27 -55.14 79.39
CA ALA A 203 -34.69 -55.44 79.36
C ALA A 203 -35.23 -55.23 77.94
N PRO A 204 -35.93 -56.23 77.35
CA PRO A 204 -36.39 -56.20 75.97
C PRO A 204 -37.82 -55.67 75.87
N VAL A 205 -38.15 -54.93 74.80
CA VAL A 205 -39.54 -54.77 74.34
C VAL A 205 -39.63 -55.18 72.88
N ARG A 206 -40.45 -56.21 72.65
CA ARG A 206 -40.77 -56.82 71.36
C ARG A 206 -42.07 -56.20 70.77
N THR A 207 -41.96 -55.68 69.53
CA THR A 207 -42.87 -55.82 68.34
C THR A 207 -44.30 -55.22 68.33
N PRO A 208 -44.91 -54.85 67.16
CA PRO A 208 -44.77 -55.53 65.85
C PRO A 208 -44.70 -54.74 64.51
N ALA A 209 -44.19 -55.50 63.52
CA ALA A 209 -44.20 -55.50 62.04
C ALA A 209 -45.48 -54.97 61.32
N ALA A 210 -45.57 -54.60 60.02
CA ALA A 210 -44.72 -54.41 58.81
C ALA A 210 -45.67 -53.88 57.65
N PRO A 211 -45.43 -53.91 56.29
CA PRO A 211 -44.23 -54.21 55.46
C PRO A 211 -44.00 -53.36 54.16
N VAL A 212 -42.86 -53.63 53.49
CA VAL A 212 -42.42 -53.52 52.06
C VAL A 212 -42.49 -52.21 51.24
N ARG A 213 -41.36 -51.81 50.63
CA ARG A 213 -40.96 -52.25 49.26
C ARG A 213 -39.53 -51.81 48.86
N SER A 214 -38.88 -52.69 48.10
CA SER A 214 -37.58 -52.59 47.45
C SER A 214 -37.62 -51.79 46.13
N ALA A 215 -36.60 -50.96 45.86
CA ALA A 215 -35.87 -50.83 44.58
C ALA A 215 -34.77 -49.72 44.66
N PRO A 216 -33.67 -49.82 43.88
CA PRO A 216 -32.46 -49.01 44.03
C PRO A 216 -32.36 -47.82 43.06
N GLY A 217 -31.49 -46.87 43.41
CA GLY A 217 -30.76 -46.02 42.46
C GLY A 217 -31.33 -44.61 42.25
N LYS A 218 -30.69 -43.61 42.87
CA LYS A 218 -30.50 -42.31 42.20
C LYS A 218 -29.28 -41.54 42.70
N GLN A 219 -28.52 -41.13 41.70
CA GLN A 219 -27.31 -40.33 41.67
C GLN A 219 -27.31 -39.12 42.61
N LEU A 220 -26.09 -38.74 43.01
CA LEU A 220 -25.72 -37.44 43.55
C LEU A 220 -26.36 -36.28 42.77
N PRO A 221 -26.60 -35.14 43.45
CA PRO A 221 -26.42 -33.86 42.82
C PRO A 221 -25.27 -33.06 43.46
N ALA A 222 -24.48 -32.47 42.58
CA ALA A 222 -23.44 -31.51 42.82
C ALA A 222 -23.91 -30.31 43.65
N ALA A 223 -23.06 -29.86 44.55
CA ALA A 223 -23.26 -28.65 45.35
C ALA A 223 -23.25 -27.40 44.45
N ALA A 224 -24.35 -26.63 44.51
CA ALA A 224 -24.37 -25.23 44.10
C ALA A 224 -23.86 -24.35 45.26
N PRO A 225 -23.15 -23.24 44.98
CA PRO A 225 -22.60 -22.41 46.03
C PRO A 225 -23.64 -21.45 46.64
N VAL A 226 -23.41 -21.18 47.92
CA VAL A 226 -24.25 -20.39 48.82
C VAL A 226 -24.21 -18.92 48.43
N ARG A 227 -25.40 -18.32 48.33
CA ARG A 227 -25.62 -16.89 48.15
C ARG A 227 -25.64 -16.23 49.54
N SER A 228 -24.66 -15.38 49.85
CA SER A 228 -24.73 -14.47 51.00
C SER A 228 -24.81 -13.03 50.50
N LYS A 229 -25.80 -12.29 51.00
CA LYS A 229 -26.01 -10.86 50.79
C LYS A 229 -25.22 -10.07 51.83
N ALA A 230 -24.59 -8.97 51.42
CA ALA A 230 -24.46 -7.78 52.26
C ALA A 230 -24.43 -6.52 51.39
N GLN A 231 -25.27 -5.55 51.78
CA GLN A 231 -25.32 -4.15 51.35
C GLN A 231 -23.93 -3.51 51.56
N GLY A 232 -23.40 -2.62 50.73
CA GLY A 232 -23.97 -1.37 50.24
C GLY A 232 -23.32 -0.20 50.99
N GLN A 233 -22.17 0.29 50.53
CA GLN A 233 -21.61 1.60 50.89
C GLN A 233 -20.85 2.21 49.70
N ASN A 234 -21.24 3.43 49.36
CA ASN A 234 -20.62 4.32 48.37
C ASN A 234 -19.19 4.69 48.77
N ALA A 235 -18.27 4.71 47.81
CA ALA A 235 -17.20 5.70 47.73
C ALA A 235 -16.64 5.74 46.29
N ALA A 236 -16.42 6.96 45.80
CA ALA A 236 -16.12 7.32 44.43
C ALA A 236 -14.69 6.95 43.97
N ALA A 237 -14.53 6.70 42.67
CA ALA A 237 -13.27 6.81 41.93
C ALA A 237 -13.53 7.34 40.50
N PRO A 238 -12.59 8.08 39.90
CA PRO A 238 -12.89 9.07 38.85
C PRO A 238 -13.02 8.45 37.47
N ARG A 239 -13.90 9.04 36.66
CA ARG A 239 -14.11 8.72 35.26
C ARG A 239 -13.09 9.49 34.41
N ALA A 240 -12.17 8.78 33.75
CA ALA A 240 -11.29 9.36 32.73
C ALA A 240 -12.11 9.73 31.46
N PRO A 241 -11.75 10.81 30.74
CA PRO A 241 -12.59 11.36 29.68
C PRO A 241 -12.48 10.57 28.37
N ALA A 242 -13.61 10.44 27.68
CA ALA A 242 -13.67 9.96 26.29
C ALA A 242 -13.07 11.02 25.33
N PRO A 243 -12.40 10.63 24.24
CA PRO A 243 -11.85 11.57 23.28
C PRO A 243 -12.97 12.26 22.47
N PRO A 244 -12.79 13.52 22.04
CA PRO A 244 -13.82 14.28 21.33
C PRO A 244 -14.03 13.76 19.90
N LYS A 245 -15.30 13.74 19.49
CA LYS A 245 -15.73 13.45 18.12
C LYS A 245 -15.29 14.58 17.19
N ALA A 246 -14.53 14.24 16.14
CA ALA A 246 -14.21 15.15 15.04
C ALA A 246 -15.44 15.36 14.12
N PRO A 247 -15.60 16.55 13.51
CA PRO A 247 -16.74 16.86 12.66
C PRO A 247 -16.71 16.08 11.34
N ARG A 248 -17.87 15.54 10.95
CA ARG A 248 -18.11 14.89 9.66
C ARG A 248 -17.91 15.92 8.54
N VAL A 249 -16.87 15.72 7.73
CA VAL A 249 -16.74 16.37 6.42
C VAL A 249 -17.59 15.59 5.42
N SER A 250 -18.52 16.30 4.78
CA SER A 250 -19.38 15.84 3.69
C SER A 250 -18.55 15.44 2.47
N LYS A 251 -18.78 14.23 1.96
CA LYS A 251 -18.23 13.76 0.68
C LYS A 251 -18.90 14.51 -0.50
N PRO A 252 -18.16 14.91 -1.55
CA PRO A 252 -18.76 15.41 -2.78
C PRO A 252 -19.49 14.28 -3.53
N ALA A 253 -20.65 14.61 -4.09
CA ALA A 253 -21.48 13.70 -4.88
C ALA A 253 -20.83 13.33 -6.22
N LEU A 254 -20.85 12.05 -6.56
CA LEU A 254 -20.55 11.52 -7.89
C LEU A 254 -21.78 11.68 -8.81
N PRO A 255 -21.62 12.02 -10.10
CA PRO A 255 -22.73 12.11 -11.04
C PRO A 255 -23.27 10.71 -11.44
N PRO A 256 -24.55 10.60 -11.87
CA PRO A 256 -25.24 9.32 -12.01
C PRO A 256 -24.78 8.50 -13.22
N LYS A 257 -24.69 7.19 -13.01
CA LYS A 257 -24.38 6.14 -13.99
C LYS A 257 -25.61 5.86 -14.86
N ALA A 258 -25.45 5.94 -16.19
CA ALA A 258 -26.47 5.58 -17.17
C ALA A 258 -26.78 4.06 -17.14
N ALA A 259 -28.03 3.71 -17.42
CA ALA A 259 -28.57 2.35 -17.45
C ALA A 259 -27.93 1.48 -18.56
N PRO A 260 -27.87 0.16 -18.40
CA PRO A 260 -27.39 -0.74 -19.46
C PRO A 260 -28.47 -0.91 -20.53
N GLY A 261 -28.13 -0.51 -21.76
CA GLY A 261 -28.88 -0.92 -22.95
C GLY A 261 -28.65 -2.40 -23.21
N LYS A 262 -29.75 -3.12 -23.48
CA LYS A 262 -29.75 -4.44 -24.12
C LYS A 262 -28.88 -4.40 -25.37
N ASN A 263 -28.02 -5.40 -25.55
CA ASN A 263 -27.77 -6.02 -26.84
C ASN A 263 -27.53 -7.51 -26.59
N GLU A 264 -28.53 -8.30 -26.98
CA GLU A 264 -28.35 -9.67 -27.43
C GLU A 264 -27.34 -9.65 -28.58
N ASP A 265 -26.30 -10.47 -28.47
CA ASP A 265 -25.89 -11.36 -29.56
C ASP A 265 -24.63 -12.14 -29.16
N ASP A 266 -24.84 -13.45 -29.12
CA ASP A 266 -24.01 -14.43 -29.82
C ASP A 266 -22.56 -14.61 -29.32
N TRP A 267 -22.30 -15.78 -28.73
CA TRP A 267 -21.42 -16.83 -29.27
C TRP A 267 -21.29 -17.96 -28.24
N GLU A 268 -22.04 -19.04 -28.48
CA GLU A 268 -21.86 -20.35 -27.88
C GLU A 268 -20.66 -21.09 -28.51
N SER A 269 -20.03 -21.95 -27.70
CA SER A 269 -19.16 -23.09 -28.06
C SER A 269 -17.77 -22.73 -28.63
N PHE A 270 -16.64 -23.24 -28.14
CA PHE A 270 -16.27 -24.49 -27.48
C PHE A 270 -15.17 -24.24 -26.43
#